data_AF-A0A534JNJ5-F1
#
_entry.id   AF-A0A534JNJ5-F1
#
_cell.length_a   1.000
_cell.length_b   1.000
_cell.length_c   1.000
_cell.angle_alpha   90.00
_cell.angle_beta   90.00
_cell.angle_gamma   90.00
#
_symmetry.space_group_name_H-M   'P 1'
#
loop_
_entity.id
_entity.type
_entity.pdbx_description
1 polymer ?
#
loop_
_entity_poly.entity_id
_entity_poly.type
_entity_poly.pdbx_seq_one_letter_code
_entity_poly.pdbx_strand_id
1 'polypeptide(L)'
;MPSYRIPNDVRVRDSLVRVFSTRPVVESQRRLKALVEKDLKGEEKYRVGEPRLRVLAIESGLVDLEIHCRDTTEMRSLVRCPVCGNRLKKVRNMTVFGGTVTLGYRCERCKYWTGLKRRVPTRYVFTRRS
;
A
#
# COMPACT_ATOMS: atom_id res chain seq x y z
N MET A 1 -16.22 -5.94 -26.36
CA MET A 1 -16.09 -6.06 -24.89
C MET A 1 -14.64 -6.39 -24.56
N PRO A 2 -14.01 -5.80 -23.53
CA PRO A 2 -12.63 -6.10 -23.23
C PRO A 2 -12.47 -7.58 -22.84
N SER A 3 -11.54 -8.29 -23.47
CA SER A 3 -11.34 -9.75 -23.37
C SER A 3 -10.60 -10.22 -22.10
N TYR A 4 -10.79 -9.52 -20.98
CA TYR A 4 -10.13 -9.86 -19.72
C TYR A 4 -11.13 -10.18 -18.61
N ARG A 5 -10.68 -11.00 -17.66
CA ARG A 5 -11.43 -11.35 -16.45
C ARG A 5 -10.80 -10.71 -15.21
N ILE A 6 -11.63 -10.46 -14.22
CA ILE A 6 -11.21 -9.94 -12.92
C ILE A 6 -11.13 -11.13 -11.96
N PRO A 7 -9.94 -11.46 -11.41
CA PRO A 7 -9.81 -12.59 -10.49
C PRO A 7 -10.47 -12.24 -9.14
N ASN A 8 -10.93 -13.25 -8.40
CA ASN A 8 -11.37 -13.09 -7.02
C ASN A 8 -10.19 -12.87 -6.05
N ASP A 9 -10.46 -12.45 -4.81
CA ASP A 9 -9.39 -12.10 -3.87
C ASP A 9 -8.56 -13.31 -3.43
N VAL A 10 -9.17 -14.50 -3.29
CA VAL A 10 -8.47 -15.74 -2.90
C VAL A 10 -7.36 -16.05 -3.90
N ARG A 11 -7.70 -16.06 -5.19
CA ARG A 11 -6.76 -16.36 -6.28
C ARG A 11 -5.62 -15.35 -6.36
N VAL A 12 -5.90 -14.07 -6.07
CA VAL A 12 -4.86 -13.03 -5.99
C VAL A 12 -3.94 -13.24 -4.80
N ARG A 13 -4.46 -13.64 -3.63
CA ARG A 13 -3.65 -13.95 -2.45
C ARG A 13 -2.73 -15.15 -2.68
N ASP A 14 -3.24 -16.21 -3.30
CA ASP A 14 -2.42 -17.38 -3.65
C ASP A 14 -1.29 -17.01 -4.63
N SER A 15 -1.61 -16.15 -5.60
CA SER A 15 -0.62 -15.61 -6.53
C SER A 15 0.45 -14.77 -5.83
N LEU A 16 0.07 -13.93 -4.87
CA LEU A 16 1.03 -13.17 -4.05
C LEU A 16 1.97 -14.11 -3.30
N VAL A 17 1.47 -15.20 -2.71
CA VAL A 17 2.31 -16.20 -2.01
C VAL A 17 3.35 -16.80 -2.96
N ARG A 18 2.94 -17.25 -4.16
CA ARG A 18 3.87 -17.81 -5.17
C ARG A 18 4.87 -16.79 -5.72
N VAL A 19 4.43 -15.55 -5.93
CA VAL A 19 5.33 -14.48 -6.39
C VAL A 19 6.41 -14.20 -5.35
N PHE A 20 6.04 -14.09 -4.07
CA PHE A 20 7.01 -13.78 -3.01
C PHE A 20 7.82 -15.00 -2.56
N SER A 21 7.38 -16.23 -2.79
CA SER A 21 8.21 -17.42 -2.55
C SER A 21 9.43 -17.49 -3.48
N THR A 22 9.29 -16.99 -4.71
CA THR A 22 10.36 -16.95 -5.71
C THR A 22 11.13 -15.63 -5.75
N ARG A 23 10.46 -14.52 -5.42
CA ARG A 23 11.05 -13.17 -5.40
C ARG A 23 10.77 -12.51 -4.05
N PRO A 24 11.71 -12.61 -3.10
CA PRO A 24 11.56 -12.01 -1.78
C PRO A 24 11.35 -10.49 -1.81
N VAL A 25 11.86 -9.79 -2.84
CA VAL A 25 11.74 -8.33 -2.98
C VAL A 25 11.14 -7.94 -4.32
N VAL A 26 10.20 -6.99 -4.30
CA VAL A 26 9.59 -6.38 -5.50
C VAL A 26 9.59 -4.86 -5.36
N GLU A 27 10.36 -4.18 -6.22
CA GLU A 27 10.73 -2.78 -6.00
C GLU A 27 9.73 -1.72 -6.52
N SER A 28 8.59 -2.14 -7.07
CA SER A 28 7.54 -1.21 -7.50
C SER A 28 6.16 -1.86 -7.59
N GLN A 29 5.13 -1.05 -7.44
CA GLN A 29 3.73 -1.44 -7.65
C GLN A 29 3.47 -2.02 -9.05
N ARG A 30 4.01 -1.35 -10.09
CA ARG A 30 3.88 -1.79 -11.48
C ARG A 30 4.53 -3.16 -11.68
N ARG A 31 5.71 -3.38 -11.07
CA ARG A 31 6.39 -4.68 -11.13
C ARG A 31 5.57 -5.75 -10.43
N LEU A 32 5.05 -5.49 -9.23
CA LEU A 32 4.20 -6.45 -8.51
C LEU A 32 2.98 -6.85 -9.35
N LYS A 33 2.31 -5.87 -9.96
CA LYS A 33 1.18 -6.13 -10.87
C LYS A 33 1.59 -7.02 -12.03
N ALA A 34 2.68 -6.71 -12.73
CA ALA A 34 3.14 -7.50 -13.85
C ALA A 34 3.47 -8.95 -13.46
N LEU A 35 4.03 -9.17 -12.27
CA LEU A 35 4.34 -10.49 -11.75
C LEU A 35 3.08 -11.30 -11.42
N VAL A 36 2.12 -10.67 -10.75
CA VAL A 36 0.85 -11.32 -10.38
C VAL A 36 0.00 -11.60 -11.62
N GLU A 37 -0.11 -10.66 -12.56
CA GLU A 37 -0.80 -10.92 -13.83
C GLU A 37 -0.11 -12.01 -14.66
N LYS A 38 1.21 -12.16 -14.55
CA LYS A 38 1.95 -13.26 -15.21
C LYS A 38 1.70 -14.60 -14.52
N ASP A 39 1.68 -14.66 -13.19
CA ASP A 39 1.43 -15.87 -12.42
C ASP A 39 -0.04 -16.35 -12.57
N LEU A 40 -0.99 -15.42 -12.64
CA LEU A 40 -2.39 -15.73 -12.91
C LEU A 40 -2.66 -16.18 -14.35
N LYS A 41 -1.68 -16.09 -15.24
CA LYS A 41 -1.85 -16.37 -16.67
C LYS A 41 -1.94 -17.88 -16.90
N GLY A 42 -3.16 -18.37 -17.05
CA GLY A 42 -3.49 -19.68 -17.61
C GLY A 42 -4.14 -19.51 -18.99
N GLU A 43 -5.27 -20.19 -19.22
CA GLU A 43 -6.10 -20.02 -20.43
C GLU A 43 -6.79 -18.64 -20.51
N GLU A 44 -6.91 -17.95 -19.37
CA GLU A 44 -7.65 -16.70 -19.26
C GLU A 44 -6.73 -15.49 -19.03
N LYS A 45 -7.04 -14.38 -19.69
CA LYS A 45 -6.35 -13.11 -19.51
C LYS A 45 -6.90 -12.37 -18.29
N TYR A 46 -6.23 -12.50 -17.15
CA TYR A 46 -6.61 -11.77 -15.94
C TYR A 46 -6.00 -10.36 -15.88
N ARG A 47 -6.73 -9.42 -15.28
CA ARG A 47 -6.26 -8.07 -14.94
C ARG A 47 -6.55 -7.74 -13.49
N VAL A 48 -5.60 -7.11 -12.81
CA VAL A 48 -5.74 -6.67 -11.41
C VAL A 48 -5.38 -5.20 -11.29
N GLY A 49 -6.23 -4.44 -10.58
CA GLY A 49 -5.96 -3.05 -10.25
C GLY A 49 -4.82 -2.92 -9.25
N GLU A 50 -3.90 -1.99 -9.49
CA GLU A 50 -2.77 -1.73 -8.58
C GLU A 50 -3.20 -1.39 -7.15
N PRO A 51 -4.22 -0.53 -6.90
CA PRO A 51 -4.67 -0.24 -5.55
C PRO A 51 -5.19 -1.49 -4.82
N ARG A 52 -5.99 -2.33 -5.52
CA ARG A 52 -6.51 -3.59 -4.96
C ARG A 52 -5.37 -4.54 -4.61
N LEU A 53 -4.40 -4.70 -5.51
CA LEU A 53 -3.25 -5.56 -5.27
C LEU A 53 -2.42 -5.10 -4.07
N ARG A 54 -2.20 -3.78 -3.94
CA ARG A 54 -1.50 -3.21 -2.79
C ARG A 54 -2.23 -3.47 -1.48
N VAL A 55 -3.54 -3.24 -1.46
CA VAL A 55 -4.39 -3.48 -0.28
C VAL A 55 -4.32 -4.94 0.13
N LEU A 56 -4.51 -5.88 -0.81
CA LEU A 56 -4.45 -7.32 -0.56
C LEU A 56 -3.07 -7.78 -0.06
N ALA A 57 -1.98 -7.25 -0.63
CA ALA A 57 -0.64 -7.56 -0.17
C ALA A 57 -0.37 -7.05 1.27
N ILE A 58 -0.89 -5.86 1.63
CA ILE A 58 -0.79 -5.35 3.00
C ILE A 58 -1.65 -6.19 3.95
N GLU A 59 -2.86 -6.55 3.53
CA GLU A 59 -3.83 -7.34 4.32
C GLU A 59 -3.36 -8.76 4.59
N SER A 60 -2.62 -9.38 3.66
CA SER A 60 -2.15 -10.75 3.81
C SER A 60 -1.10 -10.91 4.90
N GLY A 61 -0.49 -9.82 5.36
CA GLY A 61 0.62 -9.87 6.32
C GLY A 61 1.91 -10.49 5.78
N LEU A 62 1.93 -10.89 4.50
CA LEU A 62 3.06 -11.57 3.83
C LEU A 62 4.25 -10.65 3.60
N VAL A 63 4.03 -9.33 3.56
CA VAL A 63 5.05 -8.36 3.15
C VAL A 63 5.19 -7.22 4.15
N ASP A 64 6.42 -6.74 4.30
CA ASP A 64 6.69 -5.39 4.73
C ASP A 64 6.71 -4.44 3.54
N LEU A 65 6.09 -3.28 3.75
CA LEU A 65 5.91 -2.25 2.74
C LEU A 65 6.77 -1.05 3.09
N GLU A 66 7.75 -0.76 2.25
CA GLU A 66 8.45 0.51 2.26
C GLU A 66 7.74 1.49 1.32
N ILE A 67 7.54 2.73 1.79
CA ILE A 67 6.78 3.75 1.09
C ILE A 67 7.68 4.98 0.89
N HIS A 68 8.19 5.14 -0.32
CA HIS A 68 8.87 6.38 -0.69
C HIS A 68 7.83 7.45 -0.98
N CYS A 69 8.05 8.61 -0.39
CA CYS A 69 7.16 9.75 -0.50
C CYS A 69 7.93 10.99 -0.93
N ARG A 70 7.26 11.89 -1.63
CA ARG A 70 7.70 13.28 -1.78
C ARG A 70 6.89 14.18 -0.84
N ASP A 71 7.53 15.20 -0.30
CA ASP A 71 6.82 16.25 0.43
C ASP A 71 6.11 17.21 -0.52
N THR A 72 5.08 17.85 -0.01
CA THR A 72 4.37 18.93 -0.69
C THR A 72 4.27 20.14 0.24
N THR A 73 4.02 21.31 -0.33
CA THR A 73 3.76 22.53 0.43
C THR A 73 2.31 22.62 0.94
N GLU A 74 1.40 21.78 0.41
CA GLU A 74 0.00 21.73 0.81
C GLU A 74 -0.15 21.21 2.26
N MET A 75 -0.76 22.04 3.12
CA MET A 75 -1.18 21.64 4.46
C MET A 75 -2.63 21.21 4.41
N ARG A 76 -2.89 19.91 4.61
CA ARG A 76 -4.25 19.38 4.57
C ARG A 76 -4.46 18.28 5.59
N SER A 77 -5.62 18.29 6.24
CA SER A 77 -6.05 17.20 7.11
C SER A 77 -6.36 15.96 6.28
N LEU A 78 -5.81 14.82 6.68
CA LEU A 78 -6.05 13.53 6.03
C LEU A 78 -6.84 12.62 6.97
N VAL A 79 -8.04 12.22 6.51
CA VAL A 79 -8.89 11.27 7.25
C VAL A 79 -8.55 9.82 6.86
N ARG A 80 -8.31 9.58 5.57
CA ARG A 80 -8.00 8.25 5.01
C ARG A 80 -6.57 8.16 4.50
N CYS A 81 -5.96 7.00 4.66
CA CYS A 81 -4.63 6.70 4.20
C CYS A 81 -4.59 6.64 2.66
N PRO A 82 -3.69 7.39 1.99
CA PRO A 82 -3.57 7.34 0.53
C PRO A 82 -3.02 6.01 0.01
N VAL A 83 -2.41 5.20 0.87
CA VAL A 83 -1.79 3.92 0.50
C VAL A 83 -2.79 2.78 0.55
N CYS A 84 -3.50 2.61 1.67
CA CYS A 84 -4.39 1.46 1.92
C CYS A 84 -5.85 1.82 2.22
N GLY A 85 -6.21 3.11 2.26
CA GLY A 85 -7.58 3.55 2.53
C GLY A 85 -8.02 3.51 3.99
N ASN A 86 -7.23 2.93 4.90
CA ASN A 86 -7.54 2.86 6.33
C ASN A 86 -7.62 4.25 6.98
N ARG A 87 -8.40 4.39 8.05
CA ARG A 87 -8.50 5.65 8.80
C ARG A 87 -7.15 5.98 9.44
N LEU A 88 -6.73 7.25 9.34
CA LEU A 88 -5.50 7.73 9.94
C LEU A 88 -5.74 8.15 11.39
N LYS A 89 -4.76 7.86 12.26
CA LYS A 89 -4.71 8.40 13.61
C LYS A 89 -3.95 9.72 13.61
N LYS A 90 -4.44 10.69 14.39
CA LYS A 90 -3.74 11.97 14.61
C LYS A 90 -2.57 11.74 15.54
N VAL A 91 -1.39 12.20 15.14
CA VAL A 91 -0.23 12.29 16.02
C VAL A 91 -0.31 13.64 16.71
N ARG A 92 -0.35 13.64 18.04
CA ARG A 92 -0.48 14.84 18.87
C ARG A 92 0.68 14.94 19.85
N ASN A 93 1.02 16.16 20.22
CA ASN A 93 1.94 16.43 21.31
C ASN A 93 1.31 17.42 22.30
N MET A 94 1.74 17.35 23.55
CA MET A 94 1.33 18.29 24.59
C MET A 94 2.11 19.60 24.42
N THR A 95 1.45 20.74 24.64
CA THR A 95 2.12 22.04 24.69
C THR A 95 2.59 22.32 26.11
N VAL A 96 3.55 23.26 26.25
CA VAL A 96 4.04 23.72 27.55
C VAL A 96 2.95 24.30 28.46
N PHE A 97 1.83 24.74 27.89
CA PHE A 97 0.66 25.26 28.60
C PHE A 97 -0.44 24.20 28.85
N GLY A 98 -0.14 22.90 28.65
CA GLY A 98 -1.08 21.80 28.88
C GLY A 98 -2.11 21.55 27.78
N GLY A 99 -2.02 22.25 26.63
CA GLY A 99 -2.86 22.00 25.45
C GLY A 99 -2.36 20.83 24.60
N THR A 100 -3.07 20.50 23.50
CA THR A 100 -2.57 19.52 22.52
C THR A 100 -2.54 20.11 21.11
N VAL A 101 -1.44 19.85 20.39
CA VAL A 101 -1.28 20.22 18.99
C VAL A 101 -1.14 18.98 18.12
N THR A 102 -1.76 19.00 16.94
CA THR A 102 -1.60 17.91 15.96
C THR A 102 -0.32 18.15 15.19
N LEU A 103 0.58 17.16 15.20
CA LEU A 103 1.85 17.19 14.46
C LEU A 103 1.73 16.49 13.10
N GLY A 104 0.77 15.59 12.94
CA GLY A 104 0.59 14.84 11.71
C GLY A 104 -0.39 13.69 11.84
N TYR A 105 -0.26 12.73 10.93
CA TYR A 105 -1.15 11.59 10.77
C TYR A 105 -0.35 10.30 10.52
N ARG A 106 -0.75 9.20 11.15
CA ARG A 106 -0.14 7.87 10.98
C ARG A 106 -1.20 6.82 10.65
N CYS A 107 -0.86 5.92 9.74
CA CYS A 107 -1.63 4.72 9.45
C CYS A 107 -1.07 3.55 10.25
N GLU A 108 -1.92 2.91 11.06
CA GLU A 108 -1.52 1.73 11.83
C GLU A 108 -1.43 0.46 11.00
N ARG A 109 -2.08 0.44 9.82
CA ARG A 109 -2.12 -0.74 8.95
C ARG A 109 -0.88 -0.86 8.07
N CYS A 110 -0.56 0.18 7.32
CA CYS A 110 0.53 0.15 6.32
C CYS A 110 1.76 0.98 6.72
N LYS A 111 1.81 1.48 7.96
CA LYS A 111 2.89 2.30 8.51
C LYS A 111 3.13 3.65 7.81
N TYR A 112 2.33 4.01 6.79
CA TYR A 112 2.33 5.34 6.18
C TYR A 112 2.18 6.43 7.25
N TRP A 113 2.98 7.48 7.16
CA TRP A 113 2.88 8.63 8.04
C TRP A 113 3.13 9.92 7.26
N THR A 114 2.56 11.02 7.76
CA THR A 114 2.75 12.36 7.21
C THR A 114 2.72 13.38 8.33
N GLY A 115 3.50 14.46 8.19
CA GLY A 115 3.34 15.64 9.02
C GLY A 115 2.12 16.47 8.63
N LEU A 116 2.09 17.74 9.03
CA LEU A 116 1.07 18.69 8.57
C LEU A 116 1.19 19.01 7.08
N LYS A 117 2.41 19.08 6.57
CA LYS A 117 2.69 19.07 5.12
C LYS A 117 2.46 17.66 4.59
N ARG A 118 1.67 17.55 3.52
CA ARG A 118 1.28 16.25 2.96
C ARG A 118 2.46 15.56 2.28
N ARG A 119 2.72 14.32 2.68
CA ARG A 119 3.58 13.37 1.98
C ARG A 119 2.76 12.66 0.90
N VAL A 120 3.26 12.60 -0.33
CA VAL A 120 2.59 11.91 -1.43
C VAL A 120 3.40 10.65 -1.77
N PRO A 121 2.81 9.45 -1.65
CA PRO A 121 3.48 8.21 -2.04
C PRO A 121 3.84 8.23 -3.53
N THR A 122 5.09 7.92 -3.85
CA THR A 122 5.62 7.90 -5.23
C THR A 122 6.09 6.52 -5.66
N ARG A 123 6.65 5.73 -4.72
CA ARG A 123 7.14 4.37 -4.98
C ARG A 123 6.87 3.47 -3.77
N TYR A 124 6.66 2.19 -4.06
CA TYR A 124 6.43 1.14 -3.08
C TYR A 124 7.45 0.03 -3.30
N VAL A 125 8.11 -0.43 -2.23
CA VAL A 125 8.95 -1.63 -2.25
C VAL A 125 8.30 -2.64 -1.31
N PHE A 126 8.08 -3.84 -1.83
CA PHE A 126 7.45 -4.94 -1.10
C PHE A 126 8.51 -5.98 -0.80
N THR A 127 8.69 -6.30 0.48
CA THR A 127 9.67 -7.30 0.93
C THR A 127 8.91 -8.40 1.67
N ARG A 128 9.13 -9.66 1.32
CA ARG A 128 8.54 -10.81 2.02
C ARG A 128 8.97 -10.78 3.49
N ARG A 129 8.00 -10.90 4.40
CA ARG A 129 8.30 -11.13 5.81
C ARG A 129 8.90 -12.52 5.99
N SER A 130 10.04 -12.58 6.67
CA SER A 130 10.69 -13.81 7.13
C SER A 130 9.93 -14.42 8.29
#